data_AF-A0A920RNK7-F1
#
_entry.id   AF-A0A920RNK7-F1
#
_cell.length_a   1.000
_cell.length_b   1.000
_cell.length_c   1.000
_cell.angle_alpha   90.00
_cell.angle_beta   90.00
_cell.angle_gamma   90.00
#
_symmetry.space_group_name_H-M   'P 1'
#
loop_
_entity.id
_entity.type
_entity.pdbx_description
1 polymer ?
#
loop_
_entity_poly.entity_id
_entity_poly.type
_entity_poly.pdbx_seq_one_letter_code
_entity_poly.pdbx_strand_id
1 'polypeptide(L)'
;MGTRNVAPFDGLLTLDGAEVGDFVQPGDTLLKIEEAAVVEIECQLRADELAWLRDSRTAANDVGKIASPFEVPDVAVTVTYQDTTNRWTGRLTRFRGQGVDPRTRTVPCRVLVDRRRDSQTATGSSLLMRGMYVTVALPVVPKTPLIEIPTEALRPDGQVWSVSNDRLVIHRVEVVRVLRDSVLIRADSTRLTPDDHVVVSPLATTYDGMTVRVRKQVHRPAKATRGAVAMRSVVAWAIRNTPSMNTLMAGVLAVGVASMLMLQRERFPDYRPDEVVVRVVYPGASPTQTEEGLCLKIEEAIRSIVGVRKLTSLATEGRAPSRRNSNPTSTSHNGWSTRSVPRSTVSRVFPRRPSDPKCDCGSGSTR
;
A
#
# COMPACT_ATOMS: atom_id res chain seq x y z
N MET A 1 0.22 17.12 50.53
CA MET A 1 -0.32 15.78 50.23
C MET A 1 0.18 15.38 48.86
N GLY A 2 0.80 14.21 48.71
CA GLY A 2 1.23 13.71 47.40
C GLY A 2 0.24 12.68 46.87
N THR A 3 -0.37 12.94 45.72
CA THR A 3 -1.27 11.99 45.06
C THR A 3 -0.44 10.93 44.35
N ARG A 4 -0.60 9.66 44.76
CA ARG A 4 0.08 8.52 44.11
C ARG A 4 -0.80 7.95 43.00
N ASN A 5 -0.44 8.24 41.75
CA ASN A 5 -1.06 7.60 40.59
C ASN A 5 -0.45 6.19 40.43
N VAL A 6 -1.30 5.19 40.19
CA VAL A 6 -0.90 3.78 40.01
C VAL A 6 -1.41 3.31 38.64
N ALA A 7 -0.62 2.51 37.93
CA ALA A 7 -1.02 1.93 36.67
C ALA A 7 -2.23 1.00 36.85
N PRO A 8 -3.26 1.07 35.98
CA PRO A 8 -4.44 0.21 36.09
C PRO A 8 -4.21 -1.25 35.65
N PHE A 9 -3.12 -1.53 34.92
CA PHE A 9 -2.71 -2.87 34.46
C PHE A 9 -1.21 -2.92 34.17
N ASP A 10 -0.66 -4.14 34.06
CA ASP A 10 0.73 -4.38 33.67
C ASP A 10 0.94 -4.18 32.16
N GLY A 11 1.90 -3.32 31.78
CA GLY A 11 2.18 -3.04 30.37
C GLY A 11 3.54 -2.41 30.14
N LEU A 12 3.90 -2.24 28.86
CA LEU A 12 5.09 -1.49 28.45
C LEU A 12 4.77 0.00 28.49
N LEU A 13 5.60 0.78 29.19
CA LEU A 13 5.49 2.23 29.24
C LEU A 13 6.12 2.83 27.98
N THR A 14 5.32 3.57 27.22
CA THR A 14 5.79 4.50 26.19
C THR A 14 5.75 5.90 26.79
N LEU A 15 6.91 6.54 26.90
CA LEU A 15 7.07 7.89 27.44
C LEU A 15 6.74 8.90 26.33
N ASP A 16 5.57 9.54 26.43
CA ASP A 16 5.05 10.50 25.44
C ASP A 16 4.00 11.40 26.13
N GLY A 17 4.44 12.21 27.11
CA GLY A 17 3.52 12.93 28.02
C GLY A 17 4.17 14.00 28.89
N ALA A 18 4.69 13.62 30.07
CA ALA A 18 5.21 14.57 31.08
C ALA A 18 6.56 14.14 31.68
N GLU A 19 7.43 15.11 31.95
CA GLU A 19 8.72 14.93 32.62
C GLU A 19 8.66 15.24 34.13
N VAL A 20 9.74 14.90 34.86
CA VAL A 20 9.83 15.12 36.31
C VAL A 20 9.98 16.61 36.61
N GLY A 21 8.87 17.23 37.04
CA GLY A 21 8.81 18.65 37.37
C GLY A 21 7.69 19.40 36.65
N ASP A 22 7.06 18.78 35.64
CA ASP A 22 5.96 19.39 34.90
C ASP A 22 4.70 19.59 35.76
N PHE A 23 4.03 20.71 35.53
CA PHE A 23 2.74 21.01 36.14
C PHE A 23 1.61 20.48 35.28
N VAL A 24 0.87 19.48 35.78
CA VAL A 24 -0.14 18.74 35.03
C VAL A 24 -1.54 18.97 35.58
N GLN A 25 -2.53 19.06 34.68
CA GLN A 25 -3.93 19.32 35.00
C GLN A 25 -4.79 18.05 34.91
N PRO A 26 -5.96 18.00 35.58
CA PRO A 26 -6.90 16.89 35.45
C PRO A 26 -7.36 16.70 34.01
N GLY A 27 -7.00 15.56 33.40
CA GLY A 27 -7.29 15.24 32.00
C GLY A 27 -6.04 15.13 31.12
N ASP A 28 -4.88 15.62 31.59
CA ASP A 28 -3.62 15.50 30.84
C ASP A 28 -3.16 14.04 30.76
N THR A 29 -2.69 13.63 29.58
CA THR A 29 -2.17 12.28 29.35
C THR A 29 -0.70 12.22 29.77
N LEU A 30 -0.46 11.71 30.99
CA LEU A 30 0.88 11.67 31.59
C LEU A 30 1.80 10.61 30.98
N LEU A 31 1.24 9.41 30.73
CA LEU A 31 1.94 8.20 30.36
C LEU A 31 1.05 7.35 29.47
N LYS A 32 1.62 6.69 28.47
CA LYS A 32 0.92 5.72 27.65
C LYS A 32 1.40 4.31 28.00
N ILE A 33 0.53 3.52 28.62
CA ILE A 33 0.79 2.14 28.97
C ILE A 33 0.13 1.25 27.90
N GLU A 34 0.94 0.46 27.18
CA GLU A 34 0.44 -0.47 26.17
C GLU A 34 0.57 -1.91 26.69
N GLU A 35 -0.52 -2.70 26.64
CA GLU A 35 -0.49 -4.11 27.05
C GLU A 35 0.42 -4.89 26.10
N ALA A 36 1.51 -5.44 26.64
CA ALA A 36 2.57 -6.04 25.85
C ALA A 36 2.60 -7.58 25.93
N ALA A 37 1.49 -8.19 26.38
CA ALA A 37 1.33 -9.64 26.49
C ALA A 37 0.80 -10.27 25.20
N VAL A 38 -0.19 -9.63 24.56
CA VAL A 38 -0.82 -10.11 23.32
C VAL A 38 -0.67 -9.03 22.25
N VAL A 39 -0.21 -9.43 21.06
CA VAL A 39 -0.14 -8.56 19.88
C VAL A 39 -1.29 -8.91 18.95
N GLU A 40 -2.06 -7.91 18.55
CA GLU A 40 -3.08 -8.04 17.51
C GLU A 40 -2.50 -7.66 16.14
N ILE A 41 -2.66 -8.54 15.16
CA ILE A 41 -2.33 -8.30 13.75
C ILE A 41 -3.65 -8.18 12.99
N GLU A 42 -3.91 -7.01 12.41
CA GLU A 42 -5.02 -6.81 11.50
C GLU A 42 -4.66 -7.37 10.11
N CYS A 43 -5.54 -8.21 9.55
CA CYS A 43 -5.40 -8.72 8.19
C CYS A 43 -6.74 -8.65 7.45
N GLN A 44 -6.71 -8.76 6.12
CA GLN A 44 -7.90 -8.77 5.28
C GLN A 44 -7.93 -10.06 4.48
N LEU A 45 -9.00 -10.84 4.64
CA LEU A 45 -9.22 -12.07 3.87
C LEU A 45 -10.27 -11.81 2.79
N ARG A 46 -10.11 -12.43 1.61
CA ARG A 46 -11.13 -12.37 0.56
C ARG A 46 -12.25 -13.38 0.83
N ALA A 47 -13.43 -13.17 0.25
CA ALA A 47 -14.58 -14.04 0.47
C ALA A 47 -14.34 -15.50 0.01
N ASP A 48 -13.58 -15.68 -1.07
CA ASP A 48 -13.11 -16.99 -1.56
C ASP A 48 -12.13 -17.64 -0.57
N GLU A 49 -11.19 -16.88 0.00
CA GLU A 49 -10.23 -17.38 0.99
C GLU A 49 -10.89 -17.77 2.31
N LEU A 50 -11.92 -17.04 2.74
CA LEU A 50 -12.72 -17.39 3.92
C LEU A 50 -13.53 -18.68 3.69
N ALA A 51 -14.02 -18.92 2.47
CA ALA A 51 -14.69 -20.18 2.13
C ALA A 51 -13.74 -21.39 2.30
N TRP A 52 -12.47 -21.26 1.86
CA TRP A 52 -11.44 -22.30 2.08
C TRP A 52 -11.16 -22.59 3.55
N LEU A 53 -11.12 -21.56 4.40
CA LEU A 53 -10.94 -21.73 5.85
C LEU A 53 -12.14 -22.44 6.50
N ARG A 54 -13.37 -22.13 6.06
CA ARG A 54 -14.61 -22.76 6.56
C ARG A 54 -14.80 -24.19 6.05
N ASP A 55 -14.35 -24.49 4.83
CA ASP A 55 -14.32 -25.86 4.29
C ASP A 55 -13.12 -26.69 4.79
N SER A 56 -12.27 -26.12 5.65
CA SER A 56 -11.16 -26.86 6.24
C SER A 56 -11.62 -27.85 7.32
N ARG A 57 -10.95 -29.00 7.40
CA ARG A 57 -11.00 -29.94 8.53
C ARG A 57 -10.26 -29.41 9.76
N THR A 58 -9.29 -28.51 9.55
CA THR A 58 -8.47 -27.90 10.61
C THR A 58 -9.21 -26.85 11.45
N ALA A 59 -10.35 -26.32 10.98
CA ALA A 59 -11.31 -25.57 11.79
C ALA A 59 -12.08 -26.50 12.78
N ALA A 60 -11.39 -27.41 13.45
CA ALA A 60 -12.01 -28.48 14.23
C ALA A 60 -12.73 -27.97 15.48
N ASN A 61 -13.95 -28.49 15.68
CA ASN A 61 -14.79 -28.49 16.89
C ASN A 61 -15.84 -27.38 17.12
N ASP A 62 -15.79 -26.19 16.49
CA ASP A 62 -16.84 -25.15 16.68
C ASP A 62 -17.70 -24.83 15.43
N VAL A 63 -17.55 -25.59 14.35
CA VAL A 63 -18.31 -25.39 13.08
C VAL A 63 -19.83 -25.61 13.26
N GLY A 64 -20.26 -26.23 14.37
CA GLY A 64 -21.68 -26.51 14.65
C GLY A 64 -22.56 -25.29 14.95
N LYS A 65 -22.00 -24.08 15.13
CA LYS A 65 -22.76 -22.85 15.45
C LYS A 65 -22.33 -21.59 14.68
N ILE A 66 -21.68 -21.73 13.53
CA ILE A 66 -21.32 -20.58 12.67
C ILE A 66 -22.59 -20.00 12.05
N ALA A 67 -23.10 -18.92 12.64
CA ALA A 67 -24.44 -18.38 12.35
C ALA A 67 -24.48 -17.42 11.15
N SER A 68 -23.33 -17.04 10.61
CA SER A 68 -23.19 -16.11 9.48
C SER A 68 -22.17 -16.60 8.46
N PRO A 69 -22.40 -16.43 7.14
CA PRO A 69 -21.43 -16.80 6.12
C PRO A 69 -20.09 -16.02 6.20
N PHE A 70 -20.07 -14.90 6.93
CA PHE A 70 -18.91 -14.02 7.13
C PHE A 70 -18.23 -14.19 8.49
N GLU A 71 -18.64 -15.17 9.28
CA GLU A 71 -18.00 -15.48 10.56
C GLU A 71 -16.69 -16.27 10.35
N VAL A 72 -15.65 -15.84 11.06
CA VAL A 72 -14.27 -16.30 10.91
C VAL A 72 -13.99 -17.41 11.95
N PRO A 73 -13.54 -18.61 11.54
CA PRO A 73 -13.26 -19.70 12.48
C PRO A 73 -12.00 -19.43 13.31
N ASP A 74 -11.95 -19.96 14.54
CA ASP A 74 -10.70 -20.01 15.32
C ASP A 74 -9.78 -21.06 14.71
N VAL A 75 -8.68 -20.57 14.11
CA VAL A 75 -7.68 -21.39 13.42
C VAL A 75 -6.30 -20.95 13.89
N ALA A 76 -5.45 -21.92 14.25
CA ALA A 76 -4.05 -21.65 14.55
C ALA A 76 -3.31 -21.18 13.30
N VAL A 77 -2.62 -20.05 13.37
CA VAL A 77 -1.89 -19.43 12.26
C VAL A 77 -0.42 -19.27 12.59
N THR A 78 0.41 -19.28 11.56
CA THR A 78 1.85 -19.03 11.66
C THR A 78 2.14 -17.63 11.14
N VAL A 79 2.83 -16.81 11.92
CA VAL A 79 3.21 -15.45 11.53
C VAL A 79 4.72 -15.42 11.29
N THR A 80 5.17 -14.83 10.18
CA THR A 80 6.60 -14.68 9.87
C THR A 80 6.98 -13.25 9.49
N TYR A 81 8.22 -12.89 9.79
CA TYR A 81 8.84 -11.63 9.37
C TYR A 81 10.20 -11.91 8.74
N GLN A 82 10.43 -11.36 7.54
CA GLN A 82 11.69 -11.44 6.77
C GLN A 82 12.32 -12.85 6.74
N ASP A 83 11.74 -13.72 5.92
CA ASP A 83 12.32 -15.00 5.48
C ASP A 83 12.71 -15.98 6.61
N THR A 84 11.73 -16.24 7.50
CA THR A 84 11.62 -17.39 8.43
C THR A 84 12.37 -17.35 9.76
N THR A 85 13.42 -16.53 9.93
CA THR A 85 14.18 -16.47 11.20
C THR A 85 13.32 -16.08 12.40
N ASN A 86 12.32 -15.22 12.19
CA ASN A 86 11.33 -14.86 13.18
C ASN A 86 9.97 -15.46 12.81
N ARG A 87 9.51 -16.40 13.64
CA ARG A 87 8.25 -17.12 13.45
C ARG A 87 7.48 -17.18 14.77
N TRP A 88 6.25 -16.70 14.77
CA TRP A 88 5.36 -16.72 15.93
C TRP A 88 4.12 -17.58 15.69
N THR A 89 3.53 -18.05 16.77
CA THR A 89 2.26 -18.79 16.72
C THR A 89 1.10 -17.93 17.24
N GLY A 90 0.03 -17.86 16.45
CA GLY A 90 -1.15 -17.07 16.77
C GLY A 90 -2.45 -17.83 16.52
N ARG A 91 -3.57 -17.19 16.85
CA ARG A 91 -4.92 -17.65 16.48
C ARG A 91 -5.65 -16.58 15.70
N LEU A 92 -6.26 -16.96 14.59
CA LEU A 92 -7.25 -16.15 13.90
C LEU A 92 -8.50 -16.06 14.78
N THR A 93 -9.00 -14.86 15.04
CA THR A 93 -10.14 -14.63 15.92
C THR A 93 -11.23 -13.81 15.25
N ARG A 94 -12.45 -13.94 15.76
CA ARG A 94 -13.64 -13.31 15.19
C ARG A 94 -13.54 -11.79 15.21
N PHE A 95 -13.69 -11.18 14.02
CA PHE A 95 -13.81 -9.73 13.89
C PHE A 95 -15.14 -9.22 14.48
N ARG A 96 -15.08 -8.11 15.23
CA ARG A 96 -16.28 -7.37 15.70
C ARG A 96 -16.66 -6.31 14.66
N GLY A 97 -17.59 -6.61 13.76
CA GLY A 97 -18.12 -5.65 12.79
C GLY A 97 -19.23 -6.20 11.88
N GLN A 98 -19.76 -5.37 10.99
CA GLN A 98 -20.96 -5.64 10.17
C GLN A 98 -20.77 -6.60 8.97
N GLY A 99 -19.65 -7.32 8.88
CA GLY A 99 -19.37 -8.27 7.80
C GLY A 99 -18.31 -7.77 6.80
N VAL A 100 -18.58 -7.94 5.50
CA VAL A 100 -17.66 -7.61 4.39
C VAL A 100 -17.58 -6.09 4.20
N ASP A 101 -16.38 -5.54 4.00
CA ASP A 101 -16.21 -4.16 3.53
C ASP A 101 -16.64 -4.09 2.05
N PRO A 102 -17.66 -3.29 1.70
CA PRO A 102 -18.21 -3.24 0.34
C PRO A 102 -17.25 -2.61 -0.69
N ARG A 103 -16.25 -1.83 -0.25
CA ARG A 103 -15.30 -1.14 -1.12
C ARG A 103 -14.17 -2.07 -1.56
N THR A 104 -13.61 -2.84 -0.62
CA THR A 104 -12.52 -3.80 -0.88
C THR A 104 -13.02 -5.21 -1.22
N ARG A 105 -14.27 -5.53 -0.86
CA ARG A 105 -14.85 -6.90 -0.86
C ARG A 105 -14.05 -7.89 -0.02
N THR A 106 -13.40 -7.40 1.04
CA THR A 106 -12.65 -8.22 2.01
C THR A 106 -13.37 -8.30 3.35
N VAL A 107 -13.15 -9.39 4.07
CA VAL A 107 -13.53 -9.59 5.46
C VAL A 107 -12.32 -9.18 6.31
N PRO A 108 -12.37 -8.06 7.06
CA PRO A 108 -11.33 -7.74 8.02
C PRO A 108 -11.29 -8.80 9.13
N CYS A 109 -10.08 -9.20 9.52
CA CYS A 109 -9.82 -10.29 10.44
C CYS A 109 -8.71 -9.89 11.43
N ARG A 110 -8.66 -10.55 12.59
CA ARG A 110 -7.69 -10.26 13.66
C ARG A 110 -6.98 -11.52 14.08
N VAL A 111 -5.65 -11.51 14.04
CA VAL A 111 -4.81 -12.58 14.56
C VAL A 111 -4.24 -12.14 15.90
N LEU A 112 -4.45 -12.94 16.95
CA LEU A 112 -3.86 -12.73 18.27
C LEU A 112 -2.61 -13.60 18.40
N VAL A 113 -1.47 -12.96 18.69
CA VAL A 113 -0.18 -13.61 18.98
C VAL A 113 0.17 -13.38 20.44
N ASP A 114 0.43 -14.47 21.18
CA ASP A 114 0.79 -14.41 22.60
C ASP A 114 2.32 -14.34 22.75
N ARG A 115 2.81 -13.16 23.11
CA ARG A 115 4.25 -12.86 23.18
C ARG A 115 4.95 -13.55 24.35
N ARG A 116 4.21 -14.14 25.31
CA ARG A 116 4.75 -14.89 26.45
C ARG A 116 5.18 -16.31 26.09
N ARG A 117 4.65 -16.88 25.00
CA ARG A 117 4.91 -18.28 24.60
C ARG A 117 6.16 -18.47 23.75
N ASP A 118 6.45 -17.54 22.85
CA ASP A 118 7.56 -17.68 21.90
C ASP A 118 8.92 -17.18 22.47
N SER A 119 8.94 -16.55 23.65
CA SER A 119 10.14 -15.94 24.24
C SER A 119 11.14 -16.94 24.87
N GLN A 120 10.88 -18.25 24.86
CA GLN A 120 11.75 -19.26 25.48
C GLN A 120 12.80 -19.87 24.53
N THR A 121 12.73 -19.58 23.22
CA THR A 121 13.49 -20.37 22.20
C THR A 121 14.34 -19.53 21.24
N ALA A 122 14.38 -18.19 21.37
CA ALA A 122 15.01 -17.30 20.39
C ALA A 122 16.18 -16.48 20.95
N THR A 123 17.41 -16.82 20.55
CA THR A 123 18.66 -16.11 20.90
C THR A 123 18.88 -14.84 20.08
N GLY A 124 17.83 -14.03 19.92
CA GLY A 124 17.82 -12.80 19.12
C GLY A 124 16.48 -12.08 19.21
N SER A 125 16.40 -10.85 18.73
CA SER A 125 15.25 -9.94 18.89
C SER A 125 13.97 -10.39 18.17
N SER A 126 13.38 -11.50 18.61
CA SER A 126 12.14 -12.10 18.12
C SER A 126 10.89 -11.50 18.77
N LEU A 127 10.94 -10.23 19.12
CA LEU A 127 9.78 -9.51 19.63
C LEU A 127 8.98 -8.96 18.46
N LEU A 128 7.77 -9.48 18.27
CA LEU A 128 6.81 -8.89 17.35
C LEU A 128 6.41 -7.50 17.87
N MET A 129 6.72 -6.46 17.09
CA MET A 129 6.49 -5.05 17.42
C MET A 129 5.38 -4.45 16.56
N ARG A 130 4.68 -3.45 17.10
CA ARG A 130 3.64 -2.71 16.39
C ARG A 130 4.21 -2.01 15.15
N GLY A 131 3.46 -2.04 14.05
CA GLY A 131 3.87 -1.43 12.77
C GLY A 131 4.75 -2.32 11.89
N MET A 132 5.14 -3.52 12.34
CA MET A 132 5.80 -4.50 11.48
C MET A 132 4.82 -5.08 10.45
N TYR A 133 5.22 -5.09 9.18
CA TYR A 133 4.52 -5.82 8.12
C TYR A 133 4.94 -7.29 8.15
N VAL A 134 4.00 -8.19 8.47
CA VAL A 134 4.24 -9.63 8.64
C VAL A 134 3.42 -10.46 7.66
N THR A 135 3.91 -11.65 7.33
CA THR A 135 3.16 -12.64 6.55
C THR A 135 2.41 -13.57 7.50
N VAL A 136 1.10 -13.70 7.32
CA VAL A 136 0.25 -14.65 8.06
C VAL A 136 -0.02 -15.86 7.15
N ALA A 137 0.47 -17.02 7.55
CA ALA A 137 0.20 -18.30 6.90
C ALA A 137 -0.92 -19.05 7.65
N LEU A 138 -2.01 -19.35 6.96
CA LEU A 138 -3.16 -20.06 7.51
C LEU A 138 -3.22 -21.50 6.96
N PRO A 139 -3.09 -22.54 7.81
CA PRO A 139 -3.09 -23.93 7.38
C PRO A 139 -4.52 -24.42 7.07
N VAL A 140 -4.80 -24.67 5.79
CA VAL A 140 -6.07 -25.20 5.29
C VAL A 140 -5.89 -26.67 4.89
N VAL A 141 -6.67 -27.56 5.50
CA VAL A 141 -6.82 -28.96 5.07
C VAL A 141 -8.24 -29.14 4.53
N PRO A 142 -8.48 -29.22 3.21
CA PRO A 142 -9.85 -29.24 2.65
C PRO A 142 -10.65 -30.48 3.09
N LYS A 143 -11.97 -30.35 3.26
CA LYS A 143 -12.87 -31.47 3.57
C LYS A 143 -12.96 -32.45 2.40
N THR A 144 -13.19 -31.92 1.20
CA THR A 144 -13.21 -32.68 -0.05
C THR A 144 -11.79 -32.89 -0.57
N PRO A 145 -11.39 -34.12 -0.97
CA PRO A 145 -10.10 -34.34 -1.61
C PRO A 145 -10.01 -33.58 -2.95
N LEU A 146 -8.82 -33.03 -3.23
CA LEU A 146 -8.51 -32.33 -4.46
C LEU A 146 -7.59 -33.19 -5.32
N ILE A 147 -7.77 -33.12 -6.64
CA ILE A 147 -6.89 -33.75 -7.62
C ILE A 147 -6.12 -32.64 -8.33
N GLU A 148 -4.80 -32.81 -8.47
CA GLU A 148 -3.94 -31.91 -9.23
C GLU A 148 -3.74 -32.47 -10.64
N ILE A 149 -4.05 -31.67 -11.67
CA ILE A 149 -3.85 -32.02 -13.08
C ILE A 149 -2.99 -30.95 -13.77
N PRO A 150 -2.26 -31.26 -14.86
CA PRO A 150 -1.56 -30.24 -15.64
C PRO A 150 -2.52 -29.21 -16.24
N THR A 151 -2.12 -27.93 -16.34
CA THR A 151 -3.00 -26.89 -16.88
C THR A 151 -3.40 -27.16 -18.34
N GLU A 152 -2.58 -27.86 -19.12
CA GLU A 152 -2.87 -28.26 -20.51
C GLU A 152 -3.97 -29.33 -20.65
N ALA A 153 -4.34 -30.00 -19.55
CA ALA A 153 -5.45 -30.94 -19.53
C ALA A 153 -6.83 -30.26 -19.43
N LEU A 154 -6.89 -29.07 -18.82
CA LEU A 154 -8.13 -28.32 -18.68
C LEU A 154 -8.53 -27.71 -20.04
N ARG A 155 -9.77 -27.96 -20.46
CA ARG A 155 -10.34 -27.40 -21.70
C ARG A 155 -11.10 -26.10 -21.41
N PRO A 156 -11.23 -25.18 -22.39
CA PRO A 156 -11.89 -23.87 -22.20
C PRO A 156 -13.36 -23.94 -21.78
N ASP A 157 -14.01 -25.08 -22.00
CA ASP A 157 -15.40 -25.38 -21.63
C ASP A 157 -15.55 -26.00 -20.22
N GLY A 158 -14.45 -26.11 -19.47
CA GLY A 158 -14.44 -26.72 -18.13
C GLY A 158 -14.44 -28.26 -18.14
N GLN A 159 -14.07 -28.87 -19.27
CA GLN A 159 -13.89 -30.32 -19.37
C GLN A 159 -12.43 -30.75 -19.14
N VAL A 160 -12.28 -32.00 -18.68
CA VAL A 160 -11.02 -32.74 -18.60
C VAL A 160 -11.28 -34.12 -19.18
N TRP A 161 -10.41 -34.60 -20.04
CA TRP A 161 -10.54 -35.93 -20.64
C TRP A 161 -9.53 -36.88 -20.02
N SER A 162 -9.98 -38.06 -19.56
CA SER A 162 -9.09 -39.15 -19.16
C SER A 162 -9.15 -40.32 -20.14
N VAL A 163 -8.22 -41.26 -19.98
CA VAL A 163 -8.19 -42.50 -20.75
C VAL A 163 -8.38 -43.67 -19.78
N SER A 164 -9.42 -44.47 -20.02
CA SER A 164 -9.68 -45.72 -19.30
C SER A 164 -9.93 -46.82 -20.32
N ASN A 165 -9.21 -47.94 -20.21
CA ASN A 165 -9.28 -49.07 -21.15
C ASN A 165 -9.14 -48.66 -22.64
N ASP A 166 -8.11 -47.85 -22.94
CA ASP A 166 -7.83 -47.24 -24.26
C ASP A 166 -8.97 -46.37 -24.84
N ARG A 167 -9.99 -46.02 -24.05
CA ARG A 167 -11.09 -45.12 -24.45
C ARG A 167 -11.00 -43.80 -23.72
N LEU A 168 -11.27 -42.72 -24.46
CA LEU A 168 -11.40 -41.37 -23.92
C LEU A 168 -12.73 -41.25 -23.15
N VAL A 169 -12.65 -40.76 -21.91
CA VAL A 169 -13.81 -40.46 -21.05
C VAL A 169 -13.83 -38.97 -20.76
N ILE A 170 -14.98 -38.33 -20.97
CA ILE A 170 -15.15 -36.89 -20.75
C ILE A 170 -15.68 -36.62 -19.33
N HIS A 171 -14.92 -35.85 -18.55
CA HIS A 171 -15.33 -35.37 -17.21
C HIS A 171 -15.56 -33.86 -17.25
N ARG A 172 -16.67 -33.40 -16.67
CA ARG A 172 -16.91 -31.98 -16.39
C ARG A 172 -16.43 -31.69 -14.98
N VAL A 173 -15.50 -30.77 -14.81
CA VAL A 173 -14.78 -30.60 -13.53
C VAL A 173 -15.13 -29.29 -12.84
N GLU A 174 -15.19 -29.29 -11.51
CA GLU A 174 -15.24 -28.04 -10.72
C GLU A 174 -13.81 -27.60 -10.43
N VAL A 175 -13.36 -26.54 -11.12
CA VAL A 175 -12.02 -25.96 -10.95
C VAL A 175 -11.96 -25.17 -9.65
N VAL A 176 -11.10 -25.61 -8.74
CA VAL A 176 -10.85 -25.00 -7.44
C VAL A 176 -9.85 -23.85 -7.54
N ARG A 177 -8.73 -24.09 -8.23
CA ARG A 177 -7.69 -23.08 -8.40
C ARG A 177 -6.79 -23.42 -9.58
N VAL A 178 -6.44 -22.41 -10.36
CA VAL A 178 -5.40 -22.50 -11.39
C VAL A 178 -4.08 -22.02 -10.78
N LEU A 179 -3.06 -22.88 -10.77
CA LEU A 179 -1.68 -22.56 -10.42
C LEU A 179 -0.92 -22.22 -11.73
N ARG A 180 0.41 -22.09 -11.67
CA ARG A 180 1.20 -21.75 -12.87
C ARG A 180 1.27 -22.91 -13.87
N ASP A 181 1.56 -24.11 -13.39
CA ASP A 181 1.80 -25.30 -14.21
C ASP A 181 0.73 -26.39 -14.03
N SER A 182 -0.17 -26.23 -13.05
CA SER A 182 -1.20 -27.18 -12.68
C SER A 182 -2.53 -26.53 -12.30
N VAL A 183 -3.59 -27.34 -12.20
CA VAL A 183 -4.94 -26.96 -11.80
C VAL A 183 -5.40 -27.93 -10.72
N LEU A 184 -5.95 -27.38 -9.64
CA LEU A 184 -6.66 -28.14 -8.62
C LEU A 184 -8.14 -28.24 -9.02
N ILE A 185 -8.66 -29.46 -9.06
CA ILE A 185 -10.07 -29.77 -9.26
C ILE A 185 -10.61 -30.54 -8.05
N ARG A 186 -11.92 -30.44 -7.79
CA ARG A 186 -12.53 -31.27 -6.73
C ARG A 186 -12.68 -32.72 -7.20
N ALA A 187 -12.26 -33.68 -6.40
CA ALA A 187 -12.38 -35.10 -6.73
C ALA A 187 -13.85 -35.54 -6.90
N ASP A 188 -14.77 -35.02 -6.07
CA ASP A 188 -16.20 -35.35 -6.09
C ASP A 188 -16.94 -34.93 -7.37
N SER A 189 -16.42 -33.91 -8.08
CA SER A 189 -16.95 -33.50 -9.39
C SER A 189 -16.63 -34.48 -10.52
N THR A 190 -15.76 -35.47 -10.29
CA THR A 190 -15.23 -36.37 -11.33
C THR A 190 -15.25 -37.83 -10.91
N ARG A 191 -15.01 -38.74 -11.87
CA ARG A 191 -14.69 -40.14 -11.58
C ARG A 191 -13.19 -40.45 -11.75
N LEU A 192 -12.35 -39.43 -11.64
CA LEU A 192 -10.90 -39.55 -11.78
C LEU A 192 -10.29 -40.11 -10.49
N THR A 193 -9.39 -41.07 -10.68
CA THR A 193 -8.52 -41.64 -9.65
C THR A 193 -7.07 -41.19 -9.88
N PRO A 194 -6.19 -41.22 -8.87
CA PRO A 194 -4.80 -40.77 -9.02
C PRO A 194 -3.94 -41.53 -10.04
N ASP A 195 -4.39 -42.69 -10.52
CA ASP A 195 -3.69 -43.52 -11.53
C ASP A 195 -4.19 -43.24 -12.97
N ASP A 196 -5.33 -42.55 -13.13
CA ASP A 196 -5.92 -42.27 -14.44
C ASP A 196 -5.05 -41.36 -15.30
N HIS A 197 -4.91 -41.71 -16.58
CA HIS A 197 -4.15 -40.91 -17.53
C HIS A 197 -5.00 -39.78 -18.12
N VAL A 198 -4.54 -38.54 -17.98
CA VAL A 198 -5.25 -37.34 -18.45
C VAL A 198 -4.71 -36.85 -19.80
N VAL A 199 -5.60 -36.47 -20.73
CA VAL A 199 -5.25 -36.10 -22.11
C VAL A 199 -4.82 -34.64 -22.22
N VAL A 200 -3.51 -34.40 -22.21
CA VAL A 200 -2.92 -33.05 -22.42
C VAL A 200 -2.87 -32.61 -23.90
N SER A 201 -2.88 -33.55 -24.85
CA SER A 201 -2.79 -33.23 -26.28
C SER A 201 -4.10 -32.64 -26.84
N PRO A 202 -4.07 -31.57 -27.65
CA PRO A 202 -5.26 -31.10 -28.35
C PRO A 202 -5.72 -32.15 -29.37
N LEU A 203 -7.01 -32.47 -29.33
CA LEU A 203 -7.68 -33.36 -30.28
C LEU A 203 -8.81 -32.57 -30.93
N ALA A 204 -8.85 -32.51 -32.27
CA ALA A 204 -9.76 -31.64 -33.01
C ALA A 204 -11.23 -32.10 -32.94
N THR A 205 -11.46 -33.41 -32.99
CA THR A 205 -12.77 -34.04 -32.87
C THR A 205 -12.67 -35.12 -31.81
N THR A 206 -13.47 -35.02 -30.76
CA THR A 206 -13.57 -36.03 -29.69
C THR A 206 -15.02 -36.33 -29.39
N TYR A 207 -15.28 -37.55 -28.93
CA TYR A 207 -16.55 -38.00 -28.41
C TYR A 207 -16.27 -39.02 -27.31
N ASP A 208 -17.22 -39.18 -26.39
CA ASP A 208 -17.09 -40.10 -25.27
C ASP A 208 -16.98 -41.55 -25.77
N GLY A 209 -16.02 -42.31 -25.23
CA GLY A 209 -15.71 -43.67 -25.67
C GLY A 209 -14.80 -43.79 -26.91
N MET A 210 -14.31 -42.70 -27.50
CA MET A 210 -13.37 -42.72 -28.63
C MET A 210 -12.08 -43.48 -28.27
N THR A 211 -11.66 -44.44 -29.10
CA THR A 211 -10.39 -45.16 -28.89
C THR A 211 -9.19 -44.25 -29.11
N VAL A 212 -8.28 -44.19 -28.13
CA VAL A 212 -7.09 -43.35 -28.15
C VAL A 212 -5.83 -44.16 -27.84
N ARG A 213 -4.72 -43.84 -28.52
CA ARG A 213 -3.42 -44.47 -28.25
C ARG A 213 -2.64 -43.65 -27.24
N VAL A 214 -2.47 -44.18 -26.02
CA VAL A 214 -1.63 -43.55 -25.00
C VAL A 214 -0.16 -43.57 -25.46
N ARG A 215 0.39 -42.40 -25.78
CA ARG A 215 1.84 -42.20 -25.81
C ARG A 215 2.26 -41.77 -24.41
N LYS A 216 3.16 -42.53 -23.77
CA LYS A 216 3.84 -42.08 -22.54
C LYS A 216 4.65 -40.82 -22.84
N GLN A 217 4.03 -39.65 -22.70
CA GLN A 217 4.75 -38.41 -22.53
C GLN A 217 5.23 -38.38 -21.08
N VAL A 218 6.54 -38.55 -20.89
CA VAL A 218 7.17 -38.16 -19.63
C VAL A 218 6.84 -36.70 -19.41
N HIS A 219 6.12 -36.37 -18.34
CA HIS A 219 5.81 -35.00 -17.97
C HIS A 219 7.13 -34.26 -17.70
N ARG A 220 7.64 -33.60 -18.74
CA ARG A 220 8.78 -32.71 -18.65
C ARG A 220 8.20 -31.35 -18.29
N PRO A 221 8.50 -30.80 -17.11
CA PRO A 221 7.88 -29.57 -16.64
C PRO A 221 7.99 -28.48 -17.70
N ALA A 222 6.91 -27.72 -17.89
CA ALA A 222 6.66 -26.87 -19.04
C ALA A 222 7.93 -26.11 -19.45
N LYS A 223 8.47 -26.44 -20.63
CA LYS A 223 9.73 -25.86 -21.11
C LYS A 223 9.49 -24.37 -21.36
N ALA A 224 9.91 -23.55 -20.41
CA ALA A 224 9.74 -22.10 -20.40
C ALA A 224 9.82 -21.50 -21.80
N THR A 225 8.77 -20.77 -22.16
CA THR A 225 8.44 -20.22 -23.48
C THR A 225 9.66 -19.67 -24.19
N ARG A 226 9.76 -19.80 -25.52
CA ARG A 226 10.99 -19.57 -26.33
C ARG A 226 11.80 -18.29 -26.00
N GLY A 227 11.20 -17.22 -25.48
CA GLY A 227 11.93 -16.06 -24.94
C GLY A 227 12.91 -16.39 -23.81
N ALA A 228 12.58 -17.34 -22.93
CA ALA A 228 13.47 -17.82 -21.87
C ALA A 228 14.66 -18.64 -22.43
N VAL A 229 14.51 -19.28 -23.60
CA VAL A 229 15.64 -19.94 -24.28
C VAL A 229 16.58 -18.88 -24.84
N ALA A 230 16.06 -17.83 -25.47
CA ALA A 230 16.86 -16.69 -25.94
C ALA A 230 17.63 -16.03 -24.78
N MET A 231 16.95 -15.75 -23.66
CA MET A 231 17.59 -15.17 -22.47
C MET A 231 18.64 -16.11 -21.85
N ARG A 232 18.37 -17.42 -21.75
CA ARG A 232 19.37 -18.40 -21.28
C ARG A 232 20.55 -18.57 -22.24
N SER A 233 20.36 -18.42 -23.56
CA SER A 233 21.48 -18.39 -24.51
C SER A 233 22.30 -17.11 -24.43
N VAL A 234 21.66 -15.94 -24.23
CA VAL A 234 22.36 -14.66 -24.01
C VAL A 234 23.17 -14.72 -22.72
N VAL A 235 22.59 -15.20 -21.61
CA VAL A 235 23.30 -15.37 -20.33
C VAL A 235 24.43 -16.41 -20.44
N ALA A 236 24.21 -17.55 -21.13
CA ALA A 236 25.27 -18.55 -21.32
C ALA A 236 26.36 -18.11 -22.32
N TRP A 237 26.07 -17.18 -23.24
CA TRP A 237 27.07 -16.54 -24.09
C TRP A 237 27.87 -15.50 -23.30
N ALA A 238 27.18 -14.66 -22.52
CA ALA A 238 27.74 -13.68 -21.59
C ALA A 238 28.72 -14.30 -20.58
N ILE A 239 28.38 -15.45 -20.00
CA ILE A 239 29.25 -16.17 -19.04
C ILE A 239 30.47 -16.81 -19.74
N ARG A 240 30.34 -17.24 -21.00
CA ARG A 240 31.45 -17.87 -21.75
C ARG A 240 32.42 -16.87 -22.37
N ASN A 241 32.02 -15.62 -22.54
CA ASN A 241 32.80 -14.62 -23.27
C ASN A 241 33.24 -13.46 -22.35
N THR A 242 34.00 -13.80 -21.30
CA THR A 242 34.51 -12.88 -20.27
C THR A 242 35.17 -11.61 -20.82
N PRO A 243 36.01 -11.64 -21.88
CA PRO A 243 36.63 -10.42 -22.41
C PRO A 243 35.59 -9.40 -22.88
N SER A 244 34.58 -9.84 -23.65
CA SER A 244 33.53 -8.96 -24.16
C SER A 244 32.64 -8.39 -23.06
N MET A 245 32.41 -9.14 -21.97
CA MET A 245 31.66 -8.63 -20.82
C MET A 245 32.43 -7.53 -20.08
N ASN A 246 33.74 -7.68 -19.91
CA ASN A 246 34.58 -6.64 -19.31
C ASN A 246 34.60 -5.36 -20.16
N THR A 247 34.65 -5.48 -21.50
CA THR A 247 34.55 -4.31 -22.40
C THR A 247 33.18 -3.62 -22.30
N LEU A 248 32.09 -4.39 -22.19
CA LEU A 248 30.74 -3.85 -22.01
C LEU A 248 30.62 -3.10 -20.67
N MET A 249 31.13 -3.68 -19.58
CA MET A 249 31.16 -3.04 -18.26
C MET A 249 31.94 -1.72 -18.28
N ALA A 250 33.13 -1.72 -18.89
CA ALA A 250 33.95 -0.52 -19.04
C ALA A 250 33.25 0.56 -19.88
N GLY A 251 32.54 0.16 -20.95
CA GLY A 251 31.75 1.08 -21.78
C GLY A 251 30.60 1.74 -21.01
N VAL A 252 29.83 0.97 -20.23
CA VAL A 252 28.75 1.52 -19.39
C VAL A 252 29.30 2.47 -18.32
N LEU A 253 30.43 2.12 -17.69
CA LEU A 253 31.12 3.01 -16.75
C LEU A 253 31.59 4.31 -17.41
N ALA A 254 32.19 4.24 -18.61
CA ALA A 254 32.64 5.42 -19.34
C ALA A 254 31.49 6.35 -19.72
N VAL A 255 30.35 5.80 -20.16
CA VAL A 255 29.12 6.56 -20.45
C VAL A 255 28.55 7.19 -19.16
N GLY A 256 28.55 6.45 -18.04
CA GLY A 256 28.14 6.98 -16.74
C GLY A 256 29.02 8.14 -16.26
N VAL A 257 30.34 8.01 -16.37
CA VAL A 257 31.30 9.08 -16.04
C VAL A 257 31.13 10.29 -16.97
N ALA A 258 30.98 10.08 -18.28
CA ALA A 258 30.72 11.16 -19.23
C ALA A 258 29.41 11.90 -18.92
N SER A 259 28.33 11.18 -18.58
CA SER A 259 27.06 11.76 -18.14
C SER A 259 27.19 12.54 -16.83
N MET A 260 27.94 12.02 -15.85
CA MET A 260 28.23 12.71 -14.58
C MET A 260 29.02 14.01 -14.78
N LEU A 261 29.93 14.04 -15.77
CA LEU A 261 30.73 15.21 -16.14
C LEU A 261 29.93 16.23 -16.99
N MET A 262 29.02 15.76 -17.84
CA MET A 262 28.14 16.61 -18.65
C MET A 262 26.92 17.15 -17.89
N LEU A 263 26.63 16.64 -16.68
CA LEU A 263 25.51 17.09 -15.88
C LEU A 263 25.72 18.54 -15.41
N GLN A 264 25.06 19.47 -16.10
CA GLN A 264 24.98 20.87 -15.67
C GLN A 264 24.30 20.94 -14.30
N ARG A 265 25.10 21.11 -13.25
CA ARG A 265 24.63 21.36 -11.89
C ARG A 265 24.07 22.77 -11.80
N GLU A 266 22.81 22.94 -12.16
CA GLU A 266 22.00 24.10 -11.80
C GLU A 266 21.89 24.16 -10.27
N ARG A 267 22.80 24.89 -9.64
CA ARG A 267 23.02 24.83 -8.19
C ARG A 267 21.95 25.59 -7.39
N PHE A 268 21.12 26.36 -8.08
CA PHE A 268 19.95 27.03 -7.55
C PHE A 268 18.87 27.01 -8.65
N PRO A 269 17.60 26.67 -8.33
CA PRO A 269 16.51 27.00 -9.24
C PRO A 269 16.49 28.52 -9.45
N ASP A 270 16.24 28.98 -10.67
CA ASP A 270 16.12 30.40 -11.01
C ASP A 270 14.82 30.96 -10.41
N TYR A 271 14.80 31.10 -9.08
CA TYR A 271 13.70 31.65 -8.32
C TYR A 271 13.63 33.14 -8.61
N ARG A 272 12.82 33.47 -9.62
CA ARG A 272 12.35 34.83 -9.88
C ARG A 272 11.06 35.02 -9.08
N PRO A 273 11.11 35.66 -7.89
CA PRO A 273 9.92 36.17 -7.26
C PRO A 273 9.55 37.46 -7.97
N ASP A 274 8.94 37.33 -9.13
CA ASP A 274 8.07 38.38 -9.62
C ASP A 274 6.86 38.40 -8.66
N GLU A 275 7.01 38.94 -7.46
CA GLU A 275 5.93 39.16 -6.50
C GLU A 275 6.46 40.12 -5.44
N VAL A 276 6.13 41.39 -5.58
CA VAL A 276 6.55 42.42 -4.62
C VAL A 276 5.44 42.60 -3.59
N VAL A 277 5.67 42.06 -2.39
CA VAL A 277 4.71 42.05 -1.28
C VAL A 277 4.96 43.24 -0.36
N VAL A 278 4.29 44.36 -0.61
CA VAL A 278 4.38 45.53 0.28
C VAL A 278 3.35 45.40 1.40
N ARG A 279 3.81 45.33 2.65
CA ARG A 279 2.95 45.32 3.86
C ARG A 279 3.21 46.58 4.67
N VAL A 280 2.18 47.38 4.88
CA VAL A 280 2.22 48.57 5.76
C VAL A 280 1.12 48.41 6.82
N VAL A 281 1.43 48.77 8.06
CA VAL A 281 0.50 48.74 9.19
C VAL A 281 0.16 50.17 9.57
N TYR A 282 -1.12 50.54 9.47
CA TYR A 282 -1.60 51.87 9.83
C TYR A 282 -2.62 51.76 10.98
N PRO A 283 -2.19 51.88 12.24
CA PRO A 283 -3.03 51.57 13.40
C PRO A 283 -4.09 52.65 13.65
N GLY A 284 -5.32 52.23 13.94
CA GLY A 284 -6.41 53.12 14.37
C GLY A 284 -7.16 53.86 13.25
N ALA A 285 -6.81 53.64 11.99
CA ALA A 285 -7.59 54.13 10.85
C ALA A 285 -8.71 53.15 10.46
N SER A 286 -9.83 53.69 9.97
CA SER A 286 -10.86 52.88 9.32
C SER A 286 -10.37 52.31 7.98
N PRO A 287 -10.97 51.24 7.44
CA PRO A 287 -10.65 50.71 6.10
C PRO A 287 -10.70 51.78 5.01
N THR A 288 -11.76 52.59 4.98
CA THR A 288 -11.96 53.67 3.99
C THR A 288 -10.86 54.72 4.06
N GLN A 289 -10.48 55.17 5.26
CA GLN A 289 -9.37 56.12 5.44
C GLN A 289 -8.00 55.51 5.06
N THR A 290 -7.84 54.20 5.23
CA THR A 290 -6.61 53.49 4.81
C THR A 290 -6.56 53.34 3.30
N GLU A 291 -7.70 53.10 2.65
CA GLU A 291 -7.83 53.00 1.20
C GLU A 291 -7.51 54.34 0.52
N GLU A 292 -8.18 55.41 0.93
CA GLU A 292 -7.96 56.77 0.40
C GLU A 292 -6.59 57.35 0.78
N GLY A 293 -6.19 57.19 2.05
CA GLY A 293 -4.98 57.81 2.60
C GLY A 293 -3.68 57.12 2.20
N LEU A 294 -3.71 55.81 1.96
CA LEU A 294 -2.52 54.98 1.78
C LEU A 294 -2.57 54.09 0.54
N CYS A 295 -3.64 53.30 0.33
CA CYS A 295 -3.70 52.37 -0.81
C CYS A 295 -3.71 53.10 -2.16
N LEU A 296 -4.55 54.13 -2.33
CA LEU A 296 -4.60 54.93 -3.56
C LEU A 296 -3.28 55.63 -3.86
N LYS A 297 -2.61 56.20 -2.85
CA LYS A 297 -1.32 56.90 -3.03
C LYS A 297 -0.18 55.95 -3.40
N ILE A 298 -0.14 54.76 -2.79
CA ILE A 298 0.84 53.72 -3.14
C ILE A 298 0.55 53.19 -4.54
N GLU A 299 -0.71 53.01 -4.91
CA GLU A 299 -1.11 52.62 -6.27
C GLU A 299 -0.67 53.66 -7.31
N GLU A 300 -0.98 54.94 -7.10
CA GLU A 300 -0.63 56.02 -8.03
C GLU A 300 0.89 56.14 -8.23
N ALA A 301 1.67 56.05 -7.14
CA ALA A 301 3.13 56.03 -7.21
C ALA A 301 3.67 54.83 -8.02
N ILE A 302 3.15 53.62 -7.78
CA ILE A 302 3.60 52.39 -8.45
C ILE A 302 3.11 52.31 -9.90
N ARG A 303 1.98 52.93 -10.24
CA ARG A 303 1.41 52.95 -11.61
C ARG A 303 2.34 53.59 -12.65
N SER A 304 3.30 54.41 -12.21
CA SER A 304 4.35 54.98 -13.07
C SER A 304 5.43 53.97 -13.53
N ILE A 305 5.51 52.79 -12.90
CA ILE A 305 6.59 51.82 -13.12
C ILE A 305 6.26 50.89 -14.31
N VAL A 306 7.08 50.97 -15.36
CA VAL A 306 6.94 50.14 -16.56
C VAL A 306 7.16 48.66 -16.23
N GLY A 307 6.15 47.83 -16.51
CA GLY A 307 6.19 46.37 -16.31
C GLY A 307 5.14 45.81 -15.32
N VAL A 308 4.45 46.66 -14.56
CA VAL A 308 3.41 46.23 -13.62
C VAL A 308 2.11 45.89 -14.37
N ARG A 309 1.81 44.59 -14.55
CA ARG A 309 0.62 44.13 -15.29
C ARG A 309 -0.71 44.30 -14.54
N LYS A 310 -0.69 44.09 -13.21
CA LYS A 310 -1.88 44.18 -12.36
C LYS A 310 -1.45 44.56 -10.95
N LEU A 311 -2.13 45.55 -10.38
CA LEU A 311 -2.05 45.88 -8.97
C LEU A 311 -3.33 45.39 -8.27
N THR A 312 -3.22 45.02 -7.00
CA THR A 312 -4.39 44.71 -6.15
C THR A 312 -4.03 45.06 -4.72
N SER A 313 -4.68 46.09 -4.19
CA SER A 313 -4.61 46.53 -2.80
C SER A 313 -5.72 45.85 -1.99
N LEU A 314 -5.49 45.64 -0.70
CA LEU A 314 -6.49 45.07 0.20
C LEU A 314 -6.35 45.71 1.58
N ALA A 315 -7.24 46.64 1.91
CA ALA A 315 -7.39 47.18 3.25
C ALA A 315 -8.27 46.25 4.08
N THR A 316 -7.87 45.95 5.32
CA THR A 316 -8.67 45.11 6.23
C THR A 316 -8.57 45.68 7.63
N GLU A 317 -9.71 45.85 8.30
CA GLU A 317 -9.72 46.35 9.68
C GLU A 317 -9.16 45.29 10.64
N GLY A 318 -8.02 45.59 11.25
CA GLY A 318 -7.56 44.87 12.42
C GLY A 318 -8.25 45.41 13.67
N ARG A 319 -9.40 44.83 14.06
CA ARG A 319 -10.14 45.26 15.27
C ARG A 319 -9.37 44.88 16.55
N ALA A 320 -8.39 45.69 16.91
CA ALA A 320 -7.72 45.63 18.21
C ALA A 320 -8.64 46.24 19.30
N PRO A 321 -8.82 45.58 20.46
CA PRO A 321 -9.61 46.14 21.54
C PRO A 321 -8.86 47.32 22.18
N SER A 322 -9.48 48.50 22.18
CA SER A 322 -9.00 49.64 22.95
C SER A 322 -9.14 49.34 24.44
N ARG A 323 -8.00 49.27 25.15
CA ARG A 323 -7.94 48.94 26.57
C ARG A 323 -8.35 50.16 27.43
N ARG A 324 -9.64 50.49 27.45
CA ARG A 324 -10.19 51.50 28.37
C ARG A 324 -10.15 50.92 29.78
N ASN A 325 -9.25 51.46 30.61
CA ASN A 325 -9.16 51.08 32.02
C ASN A 325 -10.32 51.69 32.81
N SER A 326 -11.32 50.88 33.14
CA SER A 326 -12.32 51.17 34.17
C SER A 326 -12.64 49.86 34.90
N ASN A 327 -12.21 49.78 36.15
CA ASN A 327 -12.38 48.62 37.03
C ASN A 327 -13.32 49.03 38.19
N PRO A 328 -14.09 48.13 38.82
CA PRO A 328 -14.73 46.90 38.34
C PRO A 328 -16.27 46.90 38.58
N THR A 329 -16.96 45.79 38.25
CA THR A 329 -17.94 45.04 39.09
C THR A 329 -18.99 44.33 38.23
N SER A 330 -19.35 43.09 38.59
CA SER A 330 -20.43 42.25 38.03
C SER A 330 -20.23 41.75 36.59
N THR A 331 -20.51 40.51 36.18
CA THR A 331 -20.58 39.15 36.78
C THR A 331 -21.11 38.24 35.66
N SER A 332 -20.56 37.02 35.57
CA SER A 332 -21.09 35.84 34.86
C SER A 332 -20.86 35.65 33.34
N HIS A 333 -20.48 34.39 33.07
CA HIS A 333 -20.76 33.51 31.92
C HIS A 333 -20.25 33.78 30.50
N ASN A 334 -19.36 32.83 30.12
CA ASN A 334 -19.36 32.05 28.87
C ASN A 334 -18.95 32.75 27.56
N GLY A 335 -17.81 32.32 27.01
CA GLY A 335 -17.44 32.61 25.62
C GLY A 335 -15.96 32.34 25.34
N TRP A 336 -15.65 31.22 24.70
CA TRP A 336 -14.33 31.03 24.08
C TRP A 336 -14.22 31.98 22.88
N SER A 337 -13.19 32.86 22.84
CA SER A 337 -12.89 33.64 21.63
C SER A 337 -11.44 33.45 21.21
N THR A 338 -11.25 32.70 20.13
CA THR A 338 -9.97 32.41 19.49
C THR A 338 -9.25 33.72 19.11
N ARG A 339 -8.01 33.90 19.57
CA ARG A 339 -7.18 35.07 19.22
C ARG A 339 -6.64 34.94 17.79
N SER A 340 -7.20 35.69 16.85
CA SER A 340 -6.66 35.83 15.48
C SER A 340 -5.93 37.17 15.30
N VAL A 341 -4.66 37.09 14.90
CA VAL A 341 -3.84 38.27 14.55
C VAL A 341 -4.06 38.59 13.07
N PRO A 342 -4.40 39.83 12.69
CA PRO A 342 -4.57 40.20 11.28
C PRO A 342 -3.23 40.24 10.53
N ARG A 343 -3.19 39.66 9.34
CA ARG A 343 -2.04 39.68 8.41
C ARG A 343 -2.51 40.18 7.04
N SER A 344 -2.06 41.36 6.61
CA SER A 344 -2.28 41.88 5.25
C SER A 344 -1.28 41.24 4.28
N THR A 345 -1.74 40.35 3.40
CA THR A 345 -0.89 39.67 2.39
C THR A 345 -1.17 40.22 1.00
N VAL A 346 -0.11 40.70 0.32
CA VAL A 346 -0.12 41.08 -1.10
C VAL A 346 0.50 39.94 -1.94
N SER A 347 0.03 39.77 -3.19
CA SER A 347 0.43 38.79 -4.24
C SER A 347 -0.11 39.28 -5.60
N ARG A 348 0.35 38.94 -6.82
CA ARG A 348 1.43 38.07 -7.36
C ARG A 348 1.83 38.56 -8.78
N VAL A 349 3.07 38.29 -9.23
CA VAL A 349 3.50 38.41 -10.64
C VAL A 349 4.15 37.05 -11.09
N PHE A 350 4.57 36.93 -12.36
CA PHE A 350 5.47 35.89 -12.92
C PHE A 350 6.00 36.43 -14.27
N PRO A 351 7.13 35.97 -14.81
CA PRO A 351 7.65 36.41 -16.09
C PRO A 351 7.43 35.33 -17.17
N ARG A 352 7.23 35.74 -18.42
CA ARG A 352 7.69 34.94 -19.56
C ARG A 352 8.32 35.84 -20.61
N ARG A 353 9.51 35.44 -21.05
CA ARG A 353 10.10 35.94 -22.30
C ARG A 353 9.26 35.45 -23.49
N PRO A 354 9.32 36.13 -24.65
CA PRO A 354 8.70 35.65 -25.87
C PRO A 354 9.38 34.34 -26.32
N SER A 355 8.60 33.45 -26.93
CA SER A 355 9.11 32.34 -27.72
C SER A 355 9.51 32.81 -29.12
N ASP A 356 10.74 32.54 -29.54
CA ASP A 356 11.16 32.77 -30.93
C ASP A 356 10.35 31.88 -31.90
N PRO A 357 9.85 32.42 -33.02
CA PRO A 357 9.38 31.60 -34.13
C PRO A 357 10.59 31.09 -34.92
N LYS A 358 10.84 29.77 -34.90
CA LYS A 358 11.74 29.17 -35.89
C LYS A 358 11.04 29.17 -37.25
N CYS A 359 11.53 30.01 -38.16
CA CYS A 359 11.12 29.99 -39.56
C CYS A 359 11.44 28.63 -40.19
N ASP A 360 10.48 28.13 -40.95
CA ASP A 360 10.61 26.93 -41.76
C ASP A 360 11.19 27.34 -43.13
N CYS A 361 12.33 26.76 -43.52
CA CYS A 361 13.04 27.08 -44.76
C CYS A 361 13.34 25.78 -45.52
N GLY A 362 12.34 25.31 -46.28
CA GLY A 362 12.50 24.16 -47.16
C GLY A 362 13.04 24.52 -48.54
N SER A 363 13.91 23.63 -49.07
CA SER A 363 14.22 23.42 -50.50
C SER A 363 14.92 24.50 -51.33
N GLY A 364 15.87 24.08 -52.17
CA GLY A 364 15.99 24.65 -53.52
C GLY A 364 17.38 25.05 -54.04
N SER A 365 18.12 24.07 -54.59
CA SER A 365 18.86 24.13 -55.87
C SER A 365 19.73 25.34 -56.28
N THR A 366 20.89 25.00 -56.88
CA THR A 366 21.74 25.83 -57.80
C THR A 366 22.43 27.06 -57.18
N ARG A 367 23.72 27.30 -57.45
CA ARG A 367 24.47 27.00 -58.67
C ARG A 367 25.94 26.67 -58.39
#